data_AF-A0A3M1ESL6-F1
#
_entry.id   AF-A0A3M1ESL6-F1
#
_cell.length_a   1.000
_cell.length_b   1.000
_cell.length_c   1.000
_cell.angle_alpha   90.00
_cell.angle_beta   90.00
_cell.angle_gamma   90.00
#
_symmetry.space_group_name_H-M   'P 1'
#
loop_
_entity.id
_entity.type
_entity.pdbx_description
1 polymer ?
#
loop_
_entity_poly.entity_id
_entity_poly.type
_entity_poly.pdbx_seq_one_letter_code
_entity_poly.pdbx_strand_id
1 'polypeptide(L)'
;MCQTLGKDGTKVFLCIGLSMLCLLLWGGRRAEALDACQADDVCAPGANPCVISSSYTINEGCTFDFGDRDVLLQANKTLTISGCTLPVSFQAGSLTTQSGSVINGRNAGGDCGADISISVNRDFTHDGELDVAGSAQPGSITVVAGGSVFSRGKWFANATTGDADGGSISLSVSGDVSLDRSTKIDLHGGGDATGGDFELAAAGNVTLNQTIDASGGNFDGGFITIAAGGTLTMATTRAVTLTASATGEGYGGEIDLLSGGDMTLANASFTGTLDLHGGGGFEGFAGDGGYLTLESGGNLILAAVTKVQGGSASETGGYGGDVDIFSEGNLEITANLNLFGGGPDGDGGFLTIVAGEDLLLSQTVDLSGNGVDSGGGDADISAGATISITGSIDASGKSFGGGFVDIEASS
;
A
#
# COMPACT_ATOMS: atom_id res chain seq x y z
N MET A 1 -32.52 65.15 -5.57
CA MET A 1 -32.18 66.53 -5.18
C MET A 1 -31.03 66.97 -6.07
N CYS A 2 -31.26 67.87 -7.03
CA CYS A 2 -30.31 68.16 -8.11
C CYS A 2 -29.66 69.53 -7.85
N GLN A 3 -28.34 69.56 -7.65
CA GLN A 3 -27.57 70.80 -7.59
C GLN A 3 -26.75 70.98 -8.86
N THR A 4 -26.82 72.19 -9.42
CA THR A 4 -26.05 72.63 -10.59
C THR A 4 -24.85 73.45 -10.13
N LEU A 5 -23.64 72.98 -10.47
CA LEU A 5 -22.40 73.76 -10.43
C LEU A 5 -21.81 73.74 -11.83
N GLY A 6 -21.64 74.92 -12.43
CA GLY A 6 -21.07 75.09 -13.76
C GLY A 6 -19.79 75.91 -13.71
N LYS A 7 -18.76 75.42 -14.39
CA LYS A 7 -17.79 76.21 -15.14
C LYS A 7 -17.22 75.32 -16.25
N ASP A 8 -17.21 75.87 -17.45
CA ASP A 8 -16.58 75.35 -18.66
C ASP A 8 -17.22 74.12 -19.33
N GLY A 9 -18.35 74.40 -19.99
CA GLY A 9 -18.41 74.16 -21.45
C GLY A 9 -18.38 72.72 -21.96
N THR A 10 -18.93 71.73 -21.25
CA THR A 10 -19.38 70.47 -21.87
C THR A 10 -20.53 69.87 -21.04
N LYS A 11 -21.76 69.85 -21.59
CA LYS A 11 -22.92 69.26 -20.91
C LYS A 11 -22.93 67.75 -21.13
N VAL A 12 -22.47 66.98 -20.14
CA VAL A 12 -22.64 65.53 -20.09
C VAL A 12 -23.96 65.23 -19.38
N PHE A 13 -24.95 64.70 -20.11
CA PHE A 13 -26.17 64.16 -19.53
C PHE A 13 -25.90 62.73 -19.04
N LEU A 14 -25.69 62.57 -17.73
CA LEU A 14 -25.61 61.25 -17.10
C LEU A 14 -27.00 60.85 -16.62
N CYS A 15 -27.73 60.10 -17.44
CA CYS A 15 -28.95 59.41 -17.03
C CYS A 15 -28.55 58.21 -16.16
N ILE A 16 -28.73 58.31 -14.85
CA ILE A 16 -28.61 57.19 -13.92
C ILE A 16 -29.83 56.29 -14.14
N GLY A 17 -29.64 55.25 -14.95
CA GLY A 17 -30.57 54.15 -15.11
C GLY A 17 -30.69 53.37 -13.81
N LEU A 18 -31.92 53.28 -13.32
CA LEU A 18 -32.35 52.51 -12.17
C LEU A 18 -32.16 51.01 -12.47
N SER A 19 -30.97 50.47 -12.21
CA SER A 19 -30.70 49.03 -12.36
C SER A 19 -31.17 48.29 -11.11
N MET A 20 -32.21 47.48 -11.31
CA MET A 20 -32.86 46.62 -10.34
C MET A 20 -31.88 45.51 -9.93
N LEU A 21 -31.20 45.70 -8.80
CA LEU A 21 -30.26 44.73 -8.22
C LEU A 21 -31.06 43.57 -7.61
N CYS A 22 -31.31 42.53 -8.40
CA CYS A 22 -31.81 41.24 -7.91
C CYS A 22 -30.69 40.57 -7.08
N LEU A 23 -30.71 40.77 -5.76
CA LEU A 23 -29.96 39.93 -4.83
C LEU A 23 -30.53 38.51 -4.90
N LEU A 24 -29.90 37.66 -5.71
CA LEU A 24 -30.01 36.21 -5.59
C LEU A 24 -29.35 35.80 -4.27
N LEU A 25 -30.17 35.72 -3.23
CA LEU A 25 -29.87 34.98 -2.01
C LEU A 25 -29.78 33.49 -2.39
N TRP A 26 -28.64 33.06 -2.91
CA TRP A 26 -28.23 31.67 -2.79
C TRP A 26 -27.86 31.43 -1.34
N GLY A 27 -28.89 31.17 -0.53
CA GLY A 27 -28.70 30.47 0.74
C GLY A 27 -28.11 29.11 0.40
N GLY A 28 -26.79 28.98 0.55
CA GLY A 28 -26.14 27.68 0.56
C GLY A 28 -26.77 26.86 1.67
N ARG A 29 -27.71 25.99 1.31
CA ARG A 29 -28.17 24.93 2.22
C ARG A 29 -26.92 24.11 2.50
N ARG A 30 -26.45 24.15 3.75
CA ARG A 30 -25.51 23.12 4.22
C ARG A 30 -26.21 21.80 3.99
N ALA A 31 -25.60 20.93 3.18
CA ALA A 31 -26.07 19.57 3.05
C ALA A 31 -25.79 18.89 4.39
N GLU A 32 -26.83 18.74 5.22
CA GLU A 32 -26.75 17.87 6.38
C GLU A 32 -26.77 16.43 5.86
N ALA A 33 -25.78 15.64 6.26
CA ALA A 33 -25.78 14.21 6.02
C ALA A 33 -26.93 13.57 6.81
N LEU A 34 -27.61 12.60 6.20
CA LEU A 34 -28.70 11.87 6.85
C LEU A 34 -28.12 10.74 7.71
N ASP A 35 -28.69 10.47 8.87
CA ASP A 35 -28.27 9.31 9.66
C ASP A 35 -28.82 8.02 9.04
N ALA A 36 -27.99 6.98 8.97
CA ALA A 36 -28.37 5.65 8.51
C ALA A 36 -27.66 4.57 9.33
N CYS A 37 -28.37 3.46 9.61
CA CYS A 37 -27.78 2.33 10.34
C CYS A 37 -28.20 0.96 9.78
N GLN A 38 -29.09 0.93 8.78
CA GLN A 38 -29.54 -0.29 8.11
C GLN A 38 -29.66 -0.07 6.60
N ALA A 39 -29.71 -1.19 5.84
CA ALA A 39 -29.76 -1.17 4.39
C ALA A 39 -30.94 -0.37 3.80
N ASP A 40 -32.10 -0.42 4.44
CA ASP A 40 -33.31 0.24 3.96
C ASP A 40 -33.33 1.76 4.26
N ASP A 41 -32.37 2.26 5.05
CA ASP A 41 -32.19 3.70 5.27
C ASP A 41 -31.53 4.39 4.07
N VAL A 42 -30.73 3.63 3.29
CA VAL A 42 -29.89 4.17 2.22
C VAL A 42 -30.45 3.94 0.81
N CYS A 43 -31.41 3.03 0.66
CA CYS A 43 -32.12 2.78 -0.59
C CYS A 43 -33.50 2.14 -0.33
N ALA A 44 -34.36 2.10 -1.35
CA ALA A 44 -35.68 1.49 -1.19
C ALA A 44 -35.59 -0.02 -0.86
N PRO A 45 -36.45 -0.54 0.03
CA PRO A 45 -36.49 -1.96 0.35
C PRO A 45 -36.64 -2.82 -0.92
N GLY A 46 -35.76 -3.81 -1.09
CA GLY A 46 -35.76 -4.71 -2.24
C GLY A 46 -35.24 -4.14 -3.56
N ALA A 47 -34.79 -2.88 -3.62
CA ALA A 47 -34.17 -2.32 -4.82
C ALA A 47 -32.87 -3.05 -5.16
N ASN A 48 -32.72 -3.52 -6.41
CA ASN A 48 -31.52 -4.23 -6.89
C ASN A 48 -31.13 -3.73 -8.31
N PRO A 49 -30.04 -2.95 -8.46
CA PRO A 49 -29.12 -2.56 -7.41
C PRO A 49 -29.75 -1.59 -6.40
N CYS A 50 -29.30 -1.68 -5.15
CA CYS A 50 -29.49 -0.68 -4.11
C CYS A 50 -28.54 0.50 -4.40
N VAL A 51 -29.09 1.60 -4.90
CA VAL A 51 -28.29 2.77 -5.28
C VAL A 51 -28.27 3.79 -4.15
N ILE A 52 -27.09 3.98 -3.55
CA ILE A 52 -26.85 5.00 -2.52
C ILE A 52 -26.56 6.33 -3.22
N SER A 53 -27.59 7.16 -3.37
CA SER A 53 -27.54 8.43 -4.12
C SER A 53 -27.41 9.67 -3.22
N SER A 54 -27.29 9.49 -1.92
CA SER A 54 -27.16 10.56 -0.92
C SER A 54 -25.95 10.30 -0.02
N SER A 55 -25.48 11.34 0.66
CA SER A 55 -24.45 11.20 1.68
C SER A 55 -25.11 10.92 3.03
N TYR A 56 -24.49 10.05 3.83
CA TYR A 56 -25.01 9.60 5.12
C TYR A 56 -23.94 9.68 6.21
N THR A 57 -24.38 9.91 7.45
CA THR A 57 -23.62 9.65 8.66
C THR A 57 -24.03 8.28 9.21
N ILE A 58 -23.05 7.47 9.57
CA ILE A 58 -23.21 6.10 10.02
C ILE A 58 -22.53 5.99 11.39
N ASN A 59 -23.28 5.57 12.40
CA ASN A 59 -22.67 5.31 13.70
C ASN A 59 -21.90 3.98 13.69
N GLU A 60 -20.86 3.91 14.51
CA GLU A 60 -20.17 2.65 14.83
C GLU A 60 -21.15 1.55 15.23
N GLY A 61 -20.84 0.30 14.88
CA GLY A 61 -21.70 -0.86 15.15
C GLY A 61 -22.90 -1.02 14.21
N CYS A 62 -23.13 -0.11 13.27
CA CYS A 62 -24.18 -0.29 12.27
C CYS A 62 -23.87 -1.44 11.30
N THR A 63 -24.91 -2.20 10.95
CA THR A 63 -24.81 -3.33 10.00
C THR A 63 -25.80 -3.12 8.86
N PHE A 64 -25.27 -2.98 7.65
CA PHE A 64 -26.03 -2.87 6.43
C PHE A 64 -26.08 -4.23 5.74
N ASP A 65 -27.14 -4.98 6.01
CA ASP A 65 -27.42 -6.24 5.34
C ASP A 65 -28.34 -6.02 4.13
N PHE A 66 -27.74 -6.09 2.94
CA PHE A 66 -28.44 -5.99 1.67
C PHE A 66 -28.86 -7.36 1.12
N GLY A 67 -28.50 -8.47 1.77
CA GLY A 67 -28.67 -9.83 1.26
C GLY A 67 -27.94 -10.02 -0.07
N ASP A 68 -28.59 -10.64 -1.05
CA ASP A 68 -28.03 -10.86 -2.39
C ASP A 68 -28.06 -9.65 -3.32
N ARG A 69 -28.52 -8.49 -2.84
CA ARG A 69 -28.64 -7.27 -3.67
C ARG A 69 -27.27 -6.70 -4.00
N ASP A 70 -27.14 -6.19 -5.21
CA ASP A 70 -25.99 -5.40 -5.63
C ASP A 70 -26.10 -4.00 -5.03
N VAL A 71 -24.99 -3.43 -4.56
CA VAL A 71 -24.95 -2.10 -3.95
C VAL A 71 -24.08 -1.19 -4.81
N LEU A 72 -24.58 0.01 -5.10
CA LEU A 72 -23.86 1.03 -5.84
C LEU A 72 -23.76 2.30 -4.99
N LEU A 73 -22.56 2.63 -4.53
CA LEU A 73 -22.27 3.95 -3.98
C LEU A 73 -21.95 4.91 -5.13
N GLN A 74 -22.86 5.87 -5.38
CA GLN A 74 -22.73 6.77 -6.51
C GLN A 74 -21.55 7.74 -6.34
N ALA A 75 -21.04 8.22 -7.47
CA ALA A 75 -19.98 9.21 -7.53
C ALA A 75 -20.33 10.45 -6.69
N ASN A 76 -19.33 10.99 -5.99
CA ASN A 76 -19.45 12.18 -5.12
C ASN A 76 -20.43 12.01 -3.95
N LYS A 77 -20.72 10.77 -3.54
CA LYS A 77 -21.45 10.48 -2.30
C LYS A 77 -20.50 10.02 -1.23
N THR A 78 -20.80 10.41 0.01
CA THR A 78 -19.97 10.15 1.17
C THR A 78 -20.75 9.40 2.23
N LEU A 79 -20.22 8.27 2.67
CA LEU A 79 -20.64 7.59 3.90
C LEU A 79 -19.64 7.98 4.98
N THR A 80 -20.03 8.86 5.90
CA THR A 80 -19.19 9.30 7.02
C THR A 80 -19.47 8.41 8.22
N ILE A 81 -18.45 7.76 8.76
CA ILE A 81 -18.56 6.91 9.94
C ILE A 81 -18.17 7.72 11.18
N SER A 82 -18.93 7.57 12.26
CA SER A 82 -18.63 8.18 13.57
C SER A 82 -18.53 7.12 14.66
N GLY A 83 -17.45 7.17 15.43
CA GLY A 83 -17.02 6.14 16.37
C GLY A 83 -16.01 5.14 15.78
N CYS A 84 -15.26 4.49 16.65
CA CYS A 84 -14.18 3.55 16.31
C CYS A 84 -14.09 2.33 17.26
N THR A 85 -15.05 2.18 18.17
CA THR A 85 -15.09 1.11 19.17
C THR A 85 -15.80 -0.13 18.66
N LEU A 86 -16.67 0.02 17.65
CA LEU A 86 -17.41 -1.07 17.02
C LEU A 86 -17.34 -0.97 15.48
N PRO A 87 -17.21 -2.10 14.77
CA PRO A 87 -17.08 -2.08 13.32
C PRO A 87 -18.40 -1.68 12.64
N VAL A 88 -18.29 -1.01 11.49
CA VAL A 88 -19.39 -0.84 10.53
C VAL A 88 -19.31 -1.94 9.48
N SER A 89 -20.40 -2.68 9.30
CA SER A 89 -20.43 -3.86 8.41
C SER A 89 -21.34 -3.65 7.20
N PHE A 90 -20.85 -3.97 6.00
CA PHE A 90 -21.60 -4.00 4.75
C PHE A 90 -21.66 -5.44 4.24
N GLN A 91 -22.86 -6.01 4.14
CA GLN A 91 -23.10 -7.35 3.62
C GLN A 91 -23.97 -7.27 2.36
N ALA A 92 -23.48 -7.70 1.21
CA ALA A 92 -24.18 -7.55 -0.06
C ALA A 92 -23.93 -8.67 -1.07
N GLY A 93 -24.72 -8.69 -2.14
CA GLY A 93 -24.45 -9.55 -3.29
C GLY A 93 -23.18 -9.12 -4.02
N SER A 94 -23.07 -7.83 -4.32
CA SER A 94 -21.84 -7.16 -4.78
C SER A 94 -21.83 -5.74 -4.24
N LEU A 95 -20.65 -5.12 -4.20
CA LEU A 95 -20.52 -3.70 -3.85
C LEU A 95 -19.66 -3.00 -4.90
N THR A 96 -20.20 -1.93 -5.47
CA THR A 96 -19.49 -1.04 -6.39
C THR A 96 -19.41 0.36 -5.80
N THR A 97 -18.21 0.89 -5.65
CA THR A 97 -17.99 2.32 -5.36
C THR A 97 -17.55 3.01 -6.65
N GLN A 98 -18.20 4.13 -6.98
CA GLN A 98 -17.83 4.89 -8.18
C GLN A 98 -16.71 5.89 -7.90
N SER A 99 -15.97 6.28 -8.94
CA SER A 99 -14.98 7.34 -8.82
C SER A 99 -15.55 8.60 -8.15
N GLY A 100 -14.86 9.08 -7.11
CA GLY A 100 -15.25 10.23 -6.32
C GLY A 100 -16.23 9.94 -5.19
N SER A 101 -16.74 8.71 -5.03
CA SER A 101 -17.41 8.33 -3.80
C SER A 101 -16.41 8.10 -2.67
N VAL A 102 -16.84 8.30 -1.43
CA VAL A 102 -15.98 8.17 -0.24
C VAL A 102 -16.71 7.37 0.84
N ILE A 103 -16.05 6.37 1.42
CA ILE A 103 -16.41 5.81 2.73
C ILE A 103 -15.36 6.31 3.70
N ASN A 104 -15.75 7.26 4.55
CA ASN A 104 -14.88 8.06 5.39
C ASN A 104 -15.06 7.67 6.87
N GLY A 105 -14.14 6.86 7.37
CA GLY A 105 -13.92 6.56 8.78
C GLY A 105 -12.69 7.27 9.37
N ARG A 106 -12.14 8.29 8.71
CA ARG A 106 -10.98 9.01 9.22
C ARG A 106 -11.30 9.70 10.55
N ASN A 107 -10.49 9.46 11.58
CA ASN A 107 -10.66 10.05 12.91
C ASN A 107 -12.11 9.94 13.42
N ALA A 108 -12.79 8.84 13.11
CA ALA A 108 -14.20 8.65 13.40
C ALA A 108 -14.55 8.80 14.89
N GLY A 109 -13.65 8.38 15.80
CA GLY A 109 -13.82 8.59 17.25
C GLY A 109 -13.11 9.82 17.82
N GLY A 110 -12.63 10.73 16.97
CA GLY A 110 -11.87 11.93 17.36
C GLY A 110 -10.38 11.80 17.08
N ASP A 111 -9.77 10.71 17.57
CA ASP A 111 -8.35 10.39 17.36
C ASP A 111 -8.09 8.99 16.77
N CYS A 112 -9.11 8.15 16.71
CA CYS A 112 -9.07 6.81 16.13
C CYS A 112 -9.81 6.74 14.78
N GLY A 113 -9.31 5.94 13.84
CA GLY A 113 -10.00 5.58 12.60
C GLY A 113 -11.07 4.52 12.82
N ALA A 114 -12.07 4.44 11.93
CA ALA A 114 -13.14 3.44 12.02
C ALA A 114 -12.69 2.05 11.54
N ASP A 115 -13.32 1.01 12.08
CA ASP A 115 -13.23 -0.33 11.52
C ASP A 115 -14.34 -0.59 10.51
N ILE A 116 -13.97 -0.96 9.29
CA ILE A 116 -14.90 -1.21 8.18
C ILE A 116 -14.79 -2.67 7.74
N SER A 117 -15.90 -3.39 7.78
CA SER A 117 -16.02 -4.75 7.24
C SER A 117 -16.93 -4.76 6.02
N ILE A 118 -16.43 -5.26 4.89
CA ILE A 118 -17.17 -5.44 3.64
C ILE A 118 -17.18 -6.94 3.34
N SER A 119 -18.36 -7.54 3.30
CA SER A 119 -18.57 -8.93 2.91
C SER A 119 -19.50 -8.99 1.72
N VAL A 120 -19.02 -9.50 0.58
CA VAL A 120 -19.80 -9.62 -0.64
C VAL A 120 -19.80 -11.04 -1.19
N ASN A 121 -20.96 -11.50 -1.65
CA ASN A 121 -21.10 -12.86 -2.20
C ASN A 121 -20.44 -13.01 -3.57
N ARG A 122 -20.30 -11.92 -4.32
CA ARG A 122 -19.70 -11.84 -5.66
C ARG A 122 -18.57 -10.83 -5.65
N ASP A 123 -18.56 -9.91 -6.61
CA ASP A 123 -17.43 -9.02 -6.85
C ASP A 123 -17.50 -7.77 -5.96
N PHE A 124 -16.31 -7.28 -5.59
CA PHE A 124 -16.13 -5.94 -5.04
C PHE A 124 -15.40 -5.08 -6.06
N THR A 125 -16.06 -4.03 -6.55
CA THR A 125 -15.47 -3.05 -7.46
C THR A 125 -15.29 -1.72 -6.74
N HIS A 126 -14.06 -1.25 -6.60
CA HIS A 126 -13.76 -0.03 -5.87
C HIS A 126 -13.03 0.99 -6.74
N ASP A 127 -13.71 2.08 -7.12
CA ASP A 127 -13.10 3.22 -7.82
C ASP A 127 -13.04 4.50 -6.95
N GLY A 128 -13.67 4.47 -5.77
CA GLY A 128 -13.76 5.59 -4.84
C GLY A 128 -12.56 5.71 -3.88
N GLU A 129 -12.84 6.15 -2.66
CA GLU A 129 -11.91 6.26 -1.55
C GLU A 129 -12.48 5.53 -0.32
N LEU A 130 -11.66 4.65 0.27
CA LEU A 130 -11.87 4.11 1.61
C LEU A 130 -10.81 4.74 2.52
N ASP A 131 -11.24 5.42 3.57
CA ASP A 131 -10.32 6.13 4.46
C ASP A 131 -10.68 5.85 5.92
N VAL A 132 -9.81 5.11 6.60
CA VAL A 132 -9.87 4.80 8.04
C VAL A 132 -8.63 5.31 8.77
N ALA A 133 -7.96 6.33 8.23
CA ALA A 133 -6.78 6.92 8.87
C ALA A 133 -7.11 7.47 10.27
N GLY A 134 -6.13 7.41 11.18
CA GLY A 134 -6.29 7.83 12.57
C GLY A 134 -5.09 8.64 13.06
N SER A 135 -5.32 9.55 14.01
CA SER A 135 -4.24 10.36 14.58
C SER A 135 -3.52 9.69 15.74
N ALA A 136 -4.20 8.86 16.52
CA ALA A 136 -3.64 8.08 17.63
C ALA A 136 -3.74 6.58 17.35
N GLN A 137 -4.82 6.14 16.69
CA GLN A 137 -5.05 4.74 16.36
C GLN A 137 -5.78 4.64 15.01
N PRO A 138 -5.07 4.44 13.88
CA PRO A 138 -5.73 4.15 12.62
C PRO A 138 -6.63 2.91 12.71
N GLY A 139 -7.69 2.91 11.91
CA GLY A 139 -8.66 1.82 11.87
C GLY A 139 -8.27 0.73 10.87
N SER A 140 -9.18 -0.20 10.65
CA SER A 140 -8.99 -1.33 9.74
C SER A 140 -10.00 -1.35 8.58
N ILE A 141 -9.56 -1.89 7.44
CA ILE A 141 -10.43 -2.23 6.31
C ILE A 141 -10.34 -3.74 6.08
N THR A 142 -11.44 -4.45 6.27
CA THR A 142 -11.56 -5.88 5.96
C THR A 142 -12.50 -6.09 4.78
N VAL A 143 -12.04 -6.80 3.75
CA VAL A 143 -12.86 -7.18 2.59
C VAL A 143 -12.87 -8.69 2.44
N VAL A 144 -14.07 -9.29 2.43
CA VAL A 144 -14.30 -10.68 2.08
C VAL A 144 -15.15 -10.72 0.81
N ALA A 145 -14.62 -11.27 -0.27
CA ALA A 145 -15.31 -11.37 -1.55
C ALA A 145 -15.40 -12.82 -2.04
N GLY A 146 -16.64 -13.29 -2.28
CA GLY A 146 -16.90 -14.58 -2.90
C GLY A 146 -16.61 -14.61 -4.42
N GLY A 147 -16.45 -13.45 -5.04
CA GLY A 147 -15.98 -13.25 -6.41
C GLY A 147 -14.61 -12.59 -6.46
N SER A 148 -14.41 -11.72 -7.46
CA SER A 148 -13.15 -11.00 -7.68
C SER A 148 -13.16 -9.60 -7.04
N VAL A 149 -11.97 -9.06 -6.77
CA VAL A 149 -11.79 -7.66 -6.36
C VAL A 149 -11.13 -6.88 -7.50
N PHE A 150 -11.82 -5.84 -7.97
CA PHE A 150 -11.27 -4.88 -8.92
C PHE A 150 -11.20 -3.52 -8.26
N SER A 151 -9.98 -3.08 -7.92
CA SER A 151 -9.78 -1.77 -7.34
C SER A 151 -8.98 -0.87 -8.27
N ARG A 152 -9.57 0.27 -8.57
CA ARG A 152 -8.86 1.46 -9.05
C ARG A 152 -9.14 2.60 -8.09
N GLY A 153 -9.38 2.32 -6.81
CA GLY A 153 -9.71 3.30 -5.79
C GLY A 153 -8.53 3.56 -4.87
N LYS A 154 -8.72 4.46 -3.91
CA LYS A 154 -7.74 4.75 -2.86
C LYS A 154 -8.13 4.04 -1.58
N TRP A 155 -7.11 3.72 -0.78
CA TRP A 155 -7.22 3.01 0.48
C TRP A 155 -6.26 3.68 1.46
N PHE A 156 -6.80 4.15 2.58
CA PHE A 156 -6.04 4.80 3.64
C PHE A 156 -6.36 4.13 4.96
N ALA A 157 -5.34 3.60 5.63
CA ALA A 157 -5.37 3.15 7.01
C ALA A 157 -4.13 3.69 7.76
N ASN A 158 -3.54 4.79 7.27
CA ASN A 158 -2.29 5.31 7.82
C ASN A 158 -2.48 6.15 9.08
N ALA A 159 -1.39 6.29 9.83
CA ALA A 159 -1.25 7.27 10.89
C ALA A 159 -1.24 8.70 10.32
N THR A 160 -1.83 9.65 11.06
CA THR A 160 -1.80 11.08 10.69
C THR A 160 -0.99 11.95 11.65
N THR A 161 -0.34 11.35 12.65
CA THR A 161 0.57 12.05 13.58
C THR A 161 1.88 11.27 13.72
N GLY A 162 2.81 11.80 14.54
CA GLY A 162 4.11 11.19 14.77
C GLY A 162 4.03 9.87 15.53
N ASP A 163 3.15 9.76 16.53
CA ASP A 163 3.27 8.71 17.56
C ASP A 163 2.32 7.51 17.34
N ALA A 164 1.63 7.46 16.20
CA ALA A 164 0.62 6.44 15.93
C ALA A 164 1.15 5.39 14.94
N ASP A 165 0.93 4.12 15.26
CA ASP A 165 1.25 3.01 14.35
C ASP A 165 0.35 3.02 13.11
N GLY A 166 0.80 2.35 12.06
CA GLY A 166 -0.02 2.11 10.87
C GLY A 166 -1.24 1.22 11.17
N GLY A 167 -2.33 1.41 10.44
CA GLY A 167 -3.52 0.57 10.51
C GLY A 167 -3.41 -0.67 9.63
N SER A 168 -4.53 -1.36 9.45
CA SER A 168 -4.57 -2.63 8.72
C SER A 168 -5.55 -2.67 7.56
N ILE A 169 -5.17 -3.39 6.51
CA ILE A 169 -6.02 -3.65 5.35
C ILE A 169 -5.90 -5.14 5.01
N SER A 170 -6.99 -5.89 5.13
CA SER A 170 -7.04 -7.33 4.84
C SER A 170 -8.08 -7.65 3.78
N LEU A 171 -7.68 -8.43 2.78
CA LEU A 171 -8.53 -8.87 1.68
C LEU A 171 -8.49 -10.39 1.57
N SER A 172 -9.65 -11.04 1.69
CA SER A 172 -9.85 -12.46 1.44
C SER A 172 -10.79 -12.66 0.25
N VAL A 173 -10.26 -13.20 -0.86
CA VAL A 173 -10.91 -13.16 -2.17
C VAL A 173 -10.93 -14.55 -2.79
N SER A 174 -12.11 -15.02 -3.19
CA SER A 174 -12.26 -16.34 -3.83
C SER A 174 -11.94 -16.33 -5.33
N GLY A 175 -11.96 -15.15 -5.96
CA GLY A 175 -11.60 -14.94 -7.36
C GLY A 175 -10.22 -14.29 -7.54
N ASP A 176 -10.12 -13.50 -8.60
CA ASP A 176 -8.92 -12.72 -8.93
C ASP A 176 -8.92 -11.38 -8.20
N VAL A 177 -7.73 -10.80 -8.05
CA VAL A 177 -7.54 -9.44 -7.52
C VAL A 177 -6.75 -8.60 -8.51
N SER A 178 -7.27 -7.42 -8.82
CA SER A 178 -6.58 -6.42 -9.62
C SER A 178 -6.60 -5.07 -8.90
N LEU A 179 -5.43 -4.62 -8.46
CA LEU A 179 -5.22 -3.30 -7.87
C LEU A 179 -4.50 -2.42 -8.90
N ASP A 180 -5.24 -1.58 -9.62
CA ASP A 180 -4.76 -0.85 -10.80
C ASP A 180 -5.05 0.66 -10.70
N ARG A 181 -4.26 1.35 -9.86
CA ARG A 181 -4.33 2.81 -9.72
C ARG A 181 -2.94 3.42 -9.63
N SER A 182 -2.79 4.66 -10.11
CA SER A 182 -1.55 5.42 -9.97
C SER A 182 -1.34 6.01 -8.58
N THR A 183 -2.32 5.89 -7.68
CA THR A 183 -2.20 6.38 -6.30
C THR A 183 -1.80 5.24 -5.39
N LYS A 184 -1.54 5.57 -4.13
CA LYS A 184 -0.99 4.66 -3.12
C LYS A 184 -2.12 3.98 -2.30
N ILE A 185 -1.91 2.72 -1.91
CA ILE A 185 -2.55 2.10 -0.73
C ILE A 185 -1.65 2.46 0.44
N ASP A 186 -2.19 3.19 1.41
CA ASP A 186 -1.37 3.85 2.41
C ASP A 186 -1.78 3.41 3.82
N LEU A 187 -0.86 2.74 4.50
CA LEU A 187 -0.99 2.25 5.86
C LEU A 187 0.28 2.53 6.69
N HIS A 188 1.10 3.51 6.30
CA HIS A 188 2.31 3.87 7.05
C HIS A 188 2.00 4.31 8.50
N GLY A 189 2.97 4.08 9.38
CA GLY A 189 2.99 4.64 10.73
C GLY A 189 3.46 6.10 10.75
N GLY A 190 3.39 6.72 11.92
CA GLY A 190 4.00 8.02 12.19
C GLY A 190 5.53 7.99 12.26
N GLY A 191 6.12 9.13 12.59
CA GLY A 191 7.58 9.28 12.73
C GLY A 191 8.18 8.53 13.92
N ASP A 192 7.43 8.33 15.00
CA ASP A 192 7.80 7.61 16.21
C ASP A 192 6.90 6.38 16.39
N ALA A 193 6.75 5.60 15.31
CA ALA A 193 5.77 4.52 15.25
C ALA A 193 6.21 3.36 14.34
N THR A 194 5.51 2.23 14.45
CA THR A 194 5.65 1.07 13.58
C THR A 194 4.80 1.24 12.32
N GLY A 195 5.22 0.62 11.22
CA GLY A 195 4.42 0.51 10.01
C GLY A 195 3.10 -0.24 10.19
N GLY A 196 2.25 -0.23 9.15
CA GLY A 196 0.97 -0.94 9.17
C GLY A 196 1.04 -2.37 8.64
N ASP A 197 -0.13 -2.99 8.51
CA ASP A 197 -0.28 -4.37 8.02
C ASP A 197 -1.19 -4.45 6.78
N PHE A 198 -0.64 -4.95 5.67
CA PHE A 198 -1.40 -5.25 4.45
C PHE A 198 -1.40 -6.76 4.19
N GLU A 199 -2.60 -7.35 4.18
CA GLU A 199 -2.79 -8.77 3.89
C GLU A 199 -3.72 -8.94 2.68
N LEU A 200 -3.29 -9.75 1.72
CA LEU A 200 -4.07 -10.10 0.54
C LEU A 200 -3.98 -11.60 0.27
N ALA A 201 -5.10 -12.31 0.41
CA ALA A 201 -5.23 -13.70 0.01
C ALA A 201 -6.27 -13.82 -1.11
N ALA A 202 -5.85 -14.25 -2.29
CA ALA A 202 -6.72 -14.51 -3.43
C ALA A 202 -6.58 -15.97 -3.88
N ALA A 203 -7.69 -16.68 -4.05
CA ALA A 203 -7.63 -18.04 -4.62
C ALA A 203 -7.30 -18.05 -6.13
N GLY A 204 -7.54 -16.92 -6.82
CA GLY A 204 -7.17 -16.71 -8.22
C GLY A 204 -5.83 -16.02 -8.40
N ASN A 205 -5.72 -15.25 -9.49
CA ASN A 205 -4.55 -14.46 -9.83
C ASN A 205 -4.55 -13.11 -9.11
N VAL A 206 -3.37 -12.57 -8.85
CA VAL A 206 -3.20 -11.22 -8.29
C VAL A 206 -2.41 -10.36 -9.29
N THR A 207 -2.96 -9.19 -9.61
CA THR A 207 -2.29 -8.14 -10.41
C THR A 207 -2.14 -6.86 -9.59
N LEU A 208 -0.89 -6.48 -9.33
CA LEU A 208 -0.51 -5.31 -8.55
C LEU A 208 0.10 -4.25 -9.46
N ASN A 209 -0.71 -3.26 -9.80
CA ASN A 209 -0.31 -2.05 -10.51
C ASN A 209 -0.57 -0.81 -9.64
N GLN A 210 -0.49 -0.98 -8.32
CA GLN A 210 -0.69 0.06 -7.32
C GLN A 210 0.41 -0.06 -6.26
N THR A 211 0.99 1.07 -5.85
CA THR A 211 1.97 1.12 -4.77
C THR A 211 1.30 0.85 -3.43
N ILE A 212 1.95 0.06 -2.58
CA ILE A 212 1.56 -0.20 -1.18
C ILE A 212 2.67 0.31 -0.29
N ASP A 213 2.31 0.99 0.79
CA ASP A 213 3.28 1.51 1.74
C ASP A 213 2.78 1.29 3.16
N ALA A 214 3.49 0.38 3.81
CA ALA A 214 3.40 -0.02 5.18
C ALA A 214 4.63 0.48 5.96
N SER A 215 5.32 1.54 5.52
CA SER A 215 6.56 1.99 6.17
C SER A 215 6.36 2.42 7.63
N GLY A 216 7.39 2.23 8.44
CA GLY A 216 7.49 2.74 9.80
C GLY A 216 8.32 4.02 9.93
N GLY A 217 8.29 4.57 11.13
CA GLY A 217 9.10 5.71 11.57
C GLY A 217 10.39 5.26 12.25
N ASN A 218 10.54 5.67 13.52
CA ASN A 218 11.68 5.38 14.39
C ASN A 218 11.63 3.98 15.02
N PHE A 219 10.45 3.34 15.03
CA PHE A 219 10.35 1.89 15.28
C PHE A 219 10.40 1.17 13.93
N ASP A 220 9.79 0.01 13.83
CA ASP A 220 10.02 -0.90 12.71
C ASP A 220 9.11 -0.60 11.52
N GLY A 221 9.53 -1.07 10.34
CA GLY A 221 8.68 -1.19 9.17
C GLY A 221 7.47 -2.08 9.41
N GLY A 222 6.50 -2.02 8.49
CA GLY A 222 5.28 -2.81 8.56
C GLY A 222 5.35 -4.16 7.84
N PHE A 223 4.19 -4.73 7.58
CA PHE A 223 4.04 -6.06 6.98
C PHE A 223 3.24 -5.95 5.68
N ILE A 224 3.71 -6.62 4.63
CA ILE A 224 2.97 -6.79 3.38
C ILE A 224 2.98 -8.27 3.01
N THR A 225 1.84 -8.94 3.19
CA THR A 225 1.66 -10.34 2.81
C THR A 225 0.70 -10.46 1.63
N ILE A 226 1.12 -11.12 0.57
CA ILE A 226 0.31 -11.33 -0.64
C ILE A 226 0.41 -12.79 -1.09
N ALA A 227 -0.71 -13.50 -1.02
CA ALA A 227 -0.85 -14.87 -1.50
C ALA A 227 -1.82 -14.94 -2.69
N ALA A 228 -1.33 -15.41 -3.83
CA ALA A 228 -2.12 -15.74 -5.01
C ALA A 228 -2.20 -17.25 -5.19
N GLY A 229 -3.40 -17.83 -5.30
CA GLY A 229 -3.57 -19.24 -5.64
C GLY A 229 -3.17 -19.55 -7.08
N GLY A 230 -3.22 -18.55 -7.96
CA GLY A 230 -2.71 -18.59 -9.33
C GLY A 230 -1.41 -17.80 -9.48
N THR A 231 -1.32 -16.98 -10.53
CA THR A 231 -0.15 -16.15 -10.82
C THR A 231 -0.16 -14.85 -10.04
N LEU A 232 1.02 -14.38 -9.62
CA LEU A 232 1.23 -13.05 -9.06
C LEU A 232 2.01 -12.18 -10.05
N THR A 233 1.43 -11.06 -10.47
CA THR A 233 2.10 -10.10 -11.35
C THR A 233 2.11 -8.70 -10.75
N MET A 234 3.26 -8.04 -10.81
CA MET A 234 3.46 -6.67 -10.32
C MET A 234 4.08 -5.79 -11.40
N ALA A 235 3.73 -4.50 -11.41
CA ALA A 235 4.32 -3.50 -12.30
C ALA A 235 4.22 -3.89 -13.79
N THR A 236 3.03 -4.34 -14.21
CA THR A 236 2.78 -4.71 -15.62
C THR A 236 2.36 -3.53 -16.48
N THR A 237 1.76 -2.50 -15.88
CA THR A 237 1.25 -1.31 -16.59
C THR A 237 1.86 0.02 -16.14
N ARG A 238 2.61 0.02 -15.04
CA ARG A 238 3.25 1.20 -14.44
C ARG A 238 4.30 0.80 -13.42
N ALA A 239 5.10 1.77 -12.97
CA ALA A 239 6.01 1.55 -11.86
C ALA A 239 5.24 1.31 -10.56
N VAL A 240 5.70 0.34 -9.77
CA VAL A 240 5.10 -0.05 -8.48
C VAL A 240 6.19 -0.18 -7.44
N THR A 241 5.88 0.28 -6.23
CA THR A 241 6.72 0.05 -5.06
C THR A 241 5.87 -0.64 -3.99
N LEU A 242 6.42 -1.69 -3.37
CA LEU A 242 5.94 -2.21 -2.10
C LEU A 242 6.95 -1.76 -1.04
N THR A 243 6.51 -0.98 -0.06
CA THR A 243 7.39 -0.43 0.97
C THR A 243 6.95 -0.93 2.34
N ALA A 244 7.87 -1.61 3.02
CA ALA A 244 7.80 -1.99 4.42
C ALA A 244 9.06 -1.49 5.16
N SER A 245 9.74 -0.44 4.68
CA SER A 245 10.97 0.08 5.30
C SER A 245 10.70 0.88 6.58
N ALA A 246 11.74 1.13 7.37
CA ALA A 246 11.73 2.16 8.41
C ALA A 246 12.40 3.45 7.91
N THR A 247 12.00 4.60 8.46
CA THR A 247 12.59 5.91 8.11
C THR A 247 13.47 6.52 9.19
N GLY A 248 13.44 5.95 10.40
CA GLY A 248 14.19 6.40 11.59
C GLY A 248 15.24 5.39 12.06
N GLU A 249 15.13 4.88 13.28
CA GLU A 249 16.12 3.93 13.84
C GLU A 249 15.72 2.46 13.77
N GLY A 250 14.45 2.17 13.48
CA GLY A 250 13.99 0.79 13.52
C GLY A 250 14.30 0.00 12.27
N TYR A 251 13.96 -1.28 12.37
CA TYR A 251 14.29 -2.28 11.38
C TYR A 251 13.39 -2.18 10.15
N GLY A 252 13.90 -2.64 9.02
CA GLY A 252 13.04 -2.95 7.89
C GLY A 252 11.97 -3.96 8.29
N GLY A 253 10.79 -3.85 7.71
CA GLY A 253 9.67 -4.75 7.93
C GLY A 253 9.75 -6.00 7.05
N GLU A 254 8.59 -6.56 6.73
CA GLU A 254 8.49 -7.85 6.05
C GLU A 254 7.63 -7.73 4.78
N ILE A 255 8.09 -8.38 3.72
CA ILE A 255 7.30 -8.57 2.50
C ILE A 255 7.32 -10.05 2.13
N ASP A 256 6.15 -10.67 2.19
CA ASP A 256 5.93 -12.06 1.83
C ASP A 256 5.05 -12.15 0.59
N LEU A 257 5.60 -12.66 -0.50
CA LEU A 257 4.90 -12.84 -1.77
C LEU A 257 4.85 -14.32 -2.12
N LEU A 258 3.64 -14.87 -2.20
CA LEU A 258 3.38 -16.27 -2.51
C LEU A 258 2.51 -16.38 -3.75
N SER A 259 2.86 -17.29 -4.64
CA SER A 259 2.07 -17.62 -5.83
C SER A 259 2.01 -19.13 -6.05
N GLY A 260 0.81 -19.67 -6.25
CA GLY A 260 0.62 -21.07 -6.62
C GLY A 260 1.01 -21.39 -8.07
N GLY A 261 1.15 -20.36 -8.92
CA GLY A 261 1.68 -20.45 -10.27
C GLY A 261 2.91 -19.56 -10.46
N ASP A 262 3.06 -18.98 -11.65
CA ASP A 262 4.19 -18.09 -11.97
C ASP A 262 4.13 -16.77 -11.18
N MET A 263 5.31 -16.24 -10.86
CA MET A 263 5.50 -14.92 -10.28
C MET A 263 6.28 -14.02 -11.23
N THR A 264 5.79 -12.81 -11.49
CA THR A 264 6.52 -11.78 -12.26
C THR A 264 6.48 -10.46 -11.53
N LEU A 265 7.61 -10.07 -10.95
CA LEU A 265 7.77 -8.82 -10.23
C LEU A 265 8.50 -7.82 -11.13
N ALA A 266 7.70 -7.01 -11.83
CA ALA A 266 8.13 -6.05 -12.87
C ALA A 266 8.48 -6.65 -14.22
N ASN A 267 8.68 -5.78 -15.21
CA ASN A 267 9.04 -6.14 -16.57
C ASN A 267 9.96 -5.08 -17.21
N ALA A 268 10.44 -5.35 -18.43
CA ALA A 268 11.36 -4.44 -19.13
C ALA A 268 10.78 -3.03 -19.41
N SER A 269 9.46 -2.85 -19.32
CA SER A 269 8.78 -1.56 -19.57
C SER A 269 8.57 -0.72 -18.31
N PHE A 270 8.48 -1.35 -17.15
CA PHE A 270 8.13 -0.68 -15.89
C PHE A 270 8.94 -1.19 -14.72
N THR A 271 9.41 -0.26 -13.88
CA THR A 271 10.20 -0.57 -12.70
C THR A 271 9.32 -1.08 -11.55
N GLY A 272 9.70 -2.20 -10.94
CA GLY A 272 9.23 -2.61 -9.62
C GLY A 272 10.27 -2.29 -8.56
N THR A 273 9.83 -1.99 -7.34
CA THR A 273 10.70 -1.89 -6.17
C THR A 273 10.08 -2.63 -4.99
N LEU A 274 10.87 -3.46 -4.31
CA LEU A 274 10.56 -4.01 -3.00
C LEU A 274 11.49 -3.31 -2.01
N ASP A 275 10.93 -2.51 -1.11
CA ASP A 275 11.69 -1.62 -0.21
C ASP A 275 11.43 -1.96 1.26
N LEU A 276 12.39 -2.65 1.88
CA LEU A 276 12.38 -3.11 3.25
C LEU A 276 13.69 -2.69 3.96
N HIS A 277 14.31 -1.58 3.55
CA HIS A 277 15.56 -1.15 4.20
C HIS A 277 15.33 -0.71 5.65
N GLY A 278 16.39 -0.86 6.45
CA GLY A 278 16.43 -0.33 7.81
C GLY A 278 16.57 1.19 7.83
N GLY A 279 16.04 1.82 8.88
CA GLY A 279 16.05 3.27 9.01
C GLY A 279 17.45 3.84 9.26
N GLY A 280 17.70 5.06 8.75
CA GLY A 280 18.91 5.82 9.06
C GLY A 280 18.78 6.54 10.41
N GLY A 281 19.51 6.06 11.42
CA GLY A 281 19.35 6.56 12.79
C GLY A 281 19.94 7.93 13.09
N PHE A 282 19.58 8.47 14.26
CA PHE A 282 19.95 9.82 14.71
C PHE A 282 20.67 9.84 16.07
N GLU A 283 20.54 8.78 16.89
CA GLU A 283 21.23 8.59 18.17
C GLU A 283 22.45 7.66 18.07
N GLY A 284 22.96 7.46 16.86
CA GLY A 284 24.21 6.74 16.61
C GLY A 284 24.03 5.32 16.09
N PHE A 285 22.84 4.71 16.24
CA PHE A 285 22.53 3.37 15.75
C PHE A 285 21.52 3.44 14.62
N ALA A 286 21.70 2.64 13.57
CA ALA A 286 20.71 2.47 12.52
C ALA A 286 20.02 1.11 12.63
N GLY A 287 18.86 1.00 11.96
CA GLY A 287 18.14 -0.25 11.87
C GLY A 287 18.71 -1.17 10.80
N ASP A 288 18.62 -2.47 11.06
CA ASP A 288 18.86 -3.56 10.12
C ASP A 288 17.83 -3.58 8.99
N GLY A 289 18.22 -4.18 7.86
CA GLY A 289 17.29 -4.49 6.77
C GLY A 289 16.20 -5.47 7.18
N GLY A 290 15.12 -5.48 6.42
CA GLY A 290 13.96 -6.34 6.65
C GLY A 290 14.07 -7.74 6.04
N TYR A 291 12.94 -8.45 6.05
CA TYR A 291 12.82 -9.84 5.61
C TYR A 291 11.98 -9.91 4.34
N LEU A 292 12.52 -10.51 3.28
CA LEU A 292 11.80 -10.73 2.03
C LEU A 292 11.68 -12.22 1.74
N THR A 293 10.44 -12.72 1.64
CA THR A 293 10.17 -14.07 1.17
C THR A 293 9.45 -14.03 -0.17
N LEU A 294 10.00 -14.74 -1.16
CA LEU A 294 9.37 -14.94 -2.47
C LEU A 294 9.19 -16.44 -2.73
N GLU A 295 7.95 -16.89 -2.84
CA GLU A 295 7.62 -18.28 -3.16
C GLU A 295 6.75 -18.39 -4.42
N SER A 296 7.24 -19.11 -5.43
CA SER A 296 6.49 -19.39 -6.65
C SER A 296 6.40 -20.90 -6.92
N GLY A 297 5.16 -21.39 -7.07
CA GLY A 297 4.87 -22.74 -7.56
C GLY A 297 5.14 -22.92 -9.06
N GLY A 298 5.56 -21.87 -9.76
CA GLY A 298 5.96 -21.90 -11.16
C GLY A 298 7.30 -21.21 -11.36
N ASN A 299 7.44 -20.53 -12.50
CA ASN A 299 8.62 -19.71 -12.78
C ASN A 299 8.55 -18.38 -12.04
N LEU A 300 9.70 -17.89 -11.59
CA LEU A 300 9.83 -16.58 -10.95
C LEU A 300 10.73 -15.65 -11.78
N ILE A 301 10.19 -14.49 -12.15
CA ILE A 301 10.95 -13.38 -12.74
C ILE A 301 11.00 -12.24 -11.73
N LEU A 302 12.17 -12.00 -11.14
CA LEU A 302 12.47 -10.86 -10.29
C LEU A 302 13.19 -9.78 -11.10
N ALA A 303 12.40 -8.85 -11.65
CA ALA A 303 12.86 -7.65 -12.33
C ALA A 303 12.67 -6.38 -11.48
N ALA A 304 12.20 -6.53 -10.24
CA ALA A 304 12.07 -5.46 -9.28
C ALA A 304 13.39 -5.24 -8.53
N VAL A 305 13.77 -3.99 -8.31
CA VAL A 305 14.90 -3.68 -7.43
C VAL A 305 14.51 -4.04 -6.00
N THR A 306 15.33 -4.86 -5.36
CA THR A 306 15.14 -5.24 -3.96
C THR A 306 16.08 -4.44 -3.07
N LYS A 307 15.52 -3.82 -2.04
CA LYS A 307 16.25 -3.08 -1.02
C LYS A 307 15.93 -3.66 0.34
N VAL A 308 16.88 -4.38 0.89
CA VAL A 308 16.87 -4.89 2.27
C VAL A 308 18.19 -4.51 2.95
N GLN A 309 18.85 -3.44 2.50
CA GLN A 309 20.09 -2.99 3.13
C GLN A 309 19.84 -2.43 4.53
N GLY A 310 20.87 -2.49 5.38
CA GLY A 310 20.88 -1.82 6.66
C GLY A 310 20.90 -0.29 6.50
N GLY A 311 20.31 0.39 7.47
CA GLY A 311 20.35 1.84 7.57
C GLY A 311 21.73 2.35 7.96
N SER A 312 22.05 3.59 7.61
CA SER A 312 23.32 4.22 8.00
C SER A 312 23.12 5.21 9.14
N ALA A 313 24.01 5.21 10.12
CA ALA A 313 24.05 6.18 11.22
C ALA A 313 25.46 6.72 11.45
N SER A 314 25.66 7.50 12.52
CA SER A 314 26.95 8.13 12.82
C SER A 314 27.93 7.22 13.57
N GLU A 315 27.44 6.23 14.32
CA GLU A 315 28.29 5.37 15.18
C GLU A 315 28.26 3.90 14.75
N THR A 316 27.09 3.36 14.42
CA THR A 316 26.93 1.94 14.03
C THR A 316 25.87 1.83 12.93
N GLY A 317 26.23 1.19 11.82
CA GLY A 317 25.30 0.90 10.74
C GLY A 317 24.49 -0.35 11.04
N GLY A 318 23.29 -0.44 10.49
CA GLY A 318 22.47 -1.65 10.59
C GLY A 318 23.03 -2.77 9.71
N TYR A 319 22.71 -4.00 10.05
CA TYR A 319 23.00 -5.16 9.22
C TYR A 319 22.15 -5.16 7.94
N GLY A 320 22.66 -5.77 6.87
CA GLY A 320 21.80 -6.17 5.76
C GLY A 320 20.73 -7.16 6.22
N GLY A 321 19.57 -7.12 5.59
CA GLY A 321 18.45 -8.00 5.88
C GLY A 321 18.53 -9.34 5.16
N ASP A 322 17.48 -10.12 5.32
CA ASP A 322 17.40 -11.50 4.86
C ASP A 322 16.47 -11.61 3.65
N VAL A 323 16.90 -12.38 2.64
CA VAL A 323 16.13 -12.62 1.42
C VAL A 323 16.09 -14.10 1.11
N ASP A 324 14.89 -14.65 1.06
CA ASP A 324 14.62 -16.02 0.68
C ASP A 324 13.80 -16.07 -0.61
N ILE A 325 14.35 -16.73 -1.65
CA ILE A 325 13.70 -16.85 -2.96
C ILE A 325 13.60 -18.32 -3.35
N PHE A 326 12.37 -18.79 -3.49
CA PHE A 326 12.03 -20.14 -3.92
C PHE A 326 11.17 -20.11 -5.17
N SER A 327 11.59 -20.87 -6.18
CA SER A 327 10.80 -21.13 -7.40
C SER A 327 10.81 -22.63 -7.69
N GLU A 328 9.63 -23.23 -7.87
CA GLU A 328 9.54 -24.63 -8.32
C GLU A 328 9.99 -24.82 -9.78
N GLY A 329 9.97 -23.75 -10.58
CA GLY A 329 10.42 -23.74 -11.97
C GLY A 329 11.74 -22.99 -12.18
N ASN A 330 11.80 -22.22 -13.26
CA ASN A 330 12.95 -21.39 -13.60
C ASN A 330 12.93 -20.08 -12.81
N LEU A 331 14.10 -19.62 -12.40
CA LEU A 331 14.29 -18.36 -11.69
C LEU A 331 15.16 -17.40 -12.52
N GLU A 332 14.62 -16.22 -12.80
CA GLU A 332 15.34 -15.14 -13.47
C GLU A 332 15.40 -13.89 -12.58
N ILE A 333 16.61 -13.47 -12.21
CA ILE A 333 16.88 -12.24 -11.47
C ILE A 333 17.56 -11.23 -12.41
N THR A 334 16.82 -10.18 -12.76
CA THR A 334 17.23 -9.17 -13.76
C THR A 334 17.33 -7.75 -13.18
N ALA A 335 17.18 -7.61 -11.88
CA ALA A 335 17.37 -6.36 -11.15
C ALA A 335 18.31 -6.56 -9.96
N ASN A 336 18.79 -5.44 -9.40
CA ASN A 336 19.73 -5.49 -8.27
C ASN A 336 19.05 -5.97 -7.00
N LEU A 337 19.76 -6.81 -6.23
CA LEU A 337 19.43 -7.15 -4.86
C LEU A 337 20.44 -6.45 -3.95
N ASN A 338 19.96 -5.53 -3.10
CA ASN A 338 20.79 -4.77 -2.18
C ASN A 338 20.55 -5.24 -0.75
N LEU A 339 21.51 -5.99 -0.22
CA LEU A 339 21.54 -6.58 1.13
C LEU A 339 22.80 -6.13 1.89
N PHE A 340 23.41 -5.02 1.49
CA PHE A 340 24.63 -4.54 2.14
C PHE A 340 24.34 -4.00 3.54
N GLY A 341 25.33 -4.06 4.43
CA GLY A 341 25.25 -3.43 5.75
C GLY A 341 25.33 -1.91 5.63
N GLY A 342 24.69 -1.17 6.52
CA GLY A 342 24.78 0.28 6.55
C GLY A 342 26.14 0.78 7.07
N GLY A 343 26.49 2.04 6.79
CA GLY A 343 27.68 2.64 7.39
C GLY A 343 27.44 3.09 8.85
N PRO A 344 28.49 3.19 9.69
CA PRO A 344 29.90 2.98 9.36
C PRO A 344 30.41 1.54 9.49
N ASP A 345 29.70 0.61 10.12
CA ASP A 345 30.27 -0.72 10.47
C ASP A 345 29.21 -1.85 10.40
N GLY A 346 28.24 -1.74 9.48
CA GLY A 346 27.20 -2.77 9.30
C GLY A 346 27.70 -3.95 8.45
N ASP A 347 27.37 -5.18 8.86
CA ASP A 347 27.67 -6.38 8.07
C ASP A 347 26.63 -6.60 6.97
N GLY A 348 27.03 -7.28 5.90
CA GLY A 348 26.10 -7.71 4.86
C GLY A 348 25.05 -8.71 5.36
N GLY A 349 23.93 -8.79 4.65
CA GLY A 349 22.80 -9.65 4.98
C GLY A 349 22.92 -11.10 4.50
N PHE A 350 21.80 -11.81 4.53
CA PHE A 350 21.71 -13.22 4.13
C PHE A 350 20.84 -13.40 2.88
N LEU A 351 21.29 -14.25 1.96
CA LEU A 351 20.54 -14.58 0.74
C LEU A 351 20.43 -16.09 0.54
N THR A 352 19.20 -16.60 0.47
CA THR A 352 18.89 -17.93 -0.01
C THR A 352 18.23 -17.86 -1.39
N ILE A 353 18.75 -18.61 -2.35
CA ILE A 353 18.12 -18.81 -3.65
C ILE A 353 17.97 -20.31 -3.94
N VAL A 354 16.75 -20.74 -4.24
CA VAL A 354 16.45 -22.09 -4.71
C VAL A 354 15.59 -22.04 -5.97
N ALA A 355 16.15 -22.51 -7.09
CA ALA A 355 15.42 -22.72 -8.34
C ALA A 355 15.21 -24.22 -8.58
N GLY A 356 13.98 -24.63 -8.88
CA GLY A 356 13.67 -26.02 -9.20
C GLY A 356 14.26 -26.48 -10.53
N GLU A 357 14.43 -25.56 -11.48
CA GLU A 357 15.07 -25.80 -12.78
C GLU A 357 16.32 -24.93 -12.98
N ASP A 358 16.35 -24.03 -13.96
CA ASP A 358 17.47 -23.15 -14.23
C ASP A 358 17.40 -21.85 -13.41
N LEU A 359 18.56 -21.33 -13.02
CA LEU A 359 18.76 -20.01 -12.43
C LEU A 359 19.56 -19.12 -13.39
N LEU A 360 19.00 -17.95 -13.74
CA LEU A 360 19.69 -16.87 -14.42
C LEU A 360 19.78 -15.63 -13.51
N LEU A 361 21.01 -15.23 -13.16
CA LEU A 361 21.29 -14.04 -12.38
C LEU A 361 22.09 -13.05 -13.24
N SER A 362 21.42 -11.96 -13.65
CA SER A 362 21.95 -11.03 -14.65
C SER A 362 22.45 -9.70 -14.09
N GLN A 363 22.13 -9.37 -12.84
CA GLN A 363 22.48 -8.10 -12.21
C GLN A 363 23.25 -8.31 -10.91
N THR A 364 23.55 -7.23 -10.19
CA THR A 364 24.35 -7.28 -8.97
C THR A 364 23.52 -7.76 -7.79
N VAL A 365 24.10 -8.70 -7.03
CA VAL A 365 23.75 -8.99 -5.64
C VAL A 365 24.84 -8.36 -4.78
N ASP A 366 24.46 -7.42 -3.93
CA ASP A 366 25.36 -6.73 -3.02
C ASP A 366 25.06 -7.14 -1.58
N LEU A 367 25.94 -7.95 -1.01
CA LEU A 367 25.94 -8.44 0.37
C LEU A 367 27.16 -7.84 1.10
N SER A 368 27.66 -6.69 0.68
CA SER A 368 28.90 -6.16 1.25
C SER A 368 28.70 -5.61 2.66
N GLY A 369 29.71 -5.82 3.50
CA GLY A 369 29.85 -5.09 4.76
C GLY A 369 30.41 -3.70 4.50
N ASN A 370 29.80 -2.68 5.11
CA ASN A 370 30.22 -1.30 4.94
C ASN A 370 30.97 -0.76 6.15
N GLY A 371 32.13 -0.17 5.81
CA GLY A 371 33.09 0.52 6.67
C GLY A 371 33.93 -0.38 7.58
N VAL A 372 34.68 0.22 8.51
CA VAL A 372 36.03 -0.30 8.85
C VAL A 372 36.00 -1.62 9.61
N ASP A 373 34.99 -1.82 10.44
CA ASP A 373 34.78 -3.00 11.28
C ASP A 373 33.52 -3.74 10.84
N SER A 374 33.49 -4.15 9.56
CA SER A 374 32.37 -4.92 8.96
C SER A 374 32.82 -6.25 8.36
N GLY A 375 31.89 -7.20 8.32
CA GLY A 375 31.92 -8.48 7.63
C GLY A 375 31.04 -8.46 6.38
N GLY A 376 31.43 -9.23 5.35
CA GLY A 376 30.53 -9.49 4.22
C GLY A 376 29.42 -10.45 4.62
N GLY A 377 28.29 -10.37 3.92
CA GLY A 377 27.14 -11.25 4.08
C GLY A 377 27.28 -12.58 3.35
N ASP A 378 26.34 -13.48 3.61
CA ASP A 378 26.38 -14.86 3.13
C ASP A 378 25.32 -15.12 2.05
N ALA A 379 25.63 -15.98 1.09
CA ALA A 379 24.71 -16.41 0.04
C ALA A 379 24.77 -17.93 -0.18
N ASP A 380 23.60 -18.57 -0.10
CA ASP A 380 23.39 -19.97 -0.45
C ASP A 380 22.51 -20.04 -1.71
N ILE A 381 23.10 -20.48 -2.82
CA ILE A 381 22.45 -20.49 -4.13
C ILE A 381 22.40 -21.91 -4.68
N SER A 382 21.20 -22.38 -5.02
CA SER A 382 21.00 -23.71 -5.60
C SER A 382 20.04 -23.71 -6.78
N ALA A 383 20.30 -24.61 -7.73
CA ALA A 383 19.40 -24.88 -8.86
C ALA A 383 19.33 -26.38 -9.17
N GLY A 384 18.16 -26.82 -9.65
CA GLY A 384 17.91 -28.20 -10.09
C GLY A 384 18.53 -28.54 -11.45
N ALA A 385 19.00 -27.55 -12.19
CA ALA A 385 19.71 -27.72 -13.45
C ALA A 385 20.88 -26.74 -13.59
N THR A 386 20.75 -25.68 -14.40
CA THR A 386 21.86 -24.78 -14.73
C THR A 386 21.85 -23.53 -13.87
N ILE A 387 23.01 -23.11 -13.37
CA ILE A 387 23.21 -21.77 -12.82
C ILE A 387 24.02 -20.92 -13.80
N SER A 388 23.43 -19.81 -14.26
CA SER A 388 24.08 -18.81 -15.10
C SER A 388 24.16 -17.46 -14.38
N ILE A 389 25.36 -17.09 -13.94
CA ILE A 389 25.63 -15.79 -13.33
C ILE A 389 26.39 -14.94 -14.33
N THR A 390 25.73 -13.88 -14.83
CA THR A 390 26.36 -12.87 -15.70
C THR A 390 26.55 -11.53 -15.00
N GLY A 391 25.85 -11.32 -13.88
CA GLY A 391 26.09 -10.23 -12.94
C GLY A 391 27.25 -10.50 -11.98
N SER A 392 27.22 -9.87 -10.81
CA SER A 392 28.23 -10.03 -9.75
C SER A 392 27.56 -10.30 -8.41
N ILE A 393 28.20 -11.12 -7.58
CA ILE A 393 27.87 -11.29 -6.17
C ILE A 393 29.01 -10.68 -5.36
N ASP A 394 28.74 -9.63 -4.59
CA ASP A 394 29.72 -8.96 -3.73
C ASP A 394 29.43 -9.29 -2.27
N ALA A 395 30.19 -10.24 -1.72
CA ALA A 395 30.20 -10.59 -0.30
C ALA A 395 31.45 -10.04 0.41
N SER A 396 31.97 -8.89 -0.03
CA SER A 396 33.16 -8.30 0.58
C SER A 396 32.85 -7.67 1.93
N GLY A 397 33.72 -7.88 2.91
CA GLY A 397 33.76 -7.08 4.14
C GLY A 397 35.11 -6.41 4.31
N LYS A 398 35.35 -5.81 5.48
CA LYS A 398 36.60 -5.13 5.83
C LYS A 398 37.35 -5.90 6.91
N SER A 399 37.47 -5.36 8.13
CA SER A 399 38.32 -5.95 9.17
C SER A 399 37.82 -7.30 9.68
N PHE A 400 36.53 -7.61 9.55
CA PHE A 400 35.97 -8.91 9.93
C PHE A 400 36.03 -9.97 8.81
N GLY A 401 36.47 -9.58 7.61
CA GLY A 401 36.60 -10.48 6.46
C GLY A 401 35.40 -10.44 5.51
N GLY A 402 35.50 -11.14 4.38
CA GLY A 402 34.35 -11.35 3.49
C GLY A 402 33.43 -12.46 4.00
N GLY A 403 32.22 -12.48 3.46
CA GLY A 403 31.26 -13.54 3.72
C GLY A 403 31.48 -14.78 2.86
N PHE A 404 30.53 -15.69 2.95
CA PHE A 404 30.52 -16.98 2.28
C PHE A 404 29.55 -17.00 1.10
N VAL A 405 29.95 -17.62 -0.01
CA VAL A 405 29.09 -17.79 -1.19
C VAL A 405 29.16 -19.26 -1.59
N ASP A 406 28.07 -19.99 -1.38
CA ASP A 406 27.87 -21.35 -1.86
C ASP A 406 27.01 -21.37 -3.10
N ILE A 407 27.40 -22.18 -4.08
CA ILE A 407 26.71 -22.30 -5.37
C ILE A 407 26.68 -23.77 -5.76
N GLU A 408 25.49 -24.37 -5.71
CA GLU A 408 25.27 -25.76 -6.07
C GLU A 408 24.30 -25.90 -7.25
N ALA A 409 24.76 -26.55 -8.31
CA ALA A 409 23.91 -26.98 -9.41
C ALA A 409 23.80 -28.51 -9.35
N SER A 410 22.57 -29.02 -9.20
CA SER A 410 22.30 -30.45 -9.28
C SER A 410 21.83 -30.81 -10.70
N SER A 411 22.10 -32.04 -11.15
CA SER A 411 21.83 -32.50 -12.52
C SER A 411 21.15 -33.85 -12.56
#